data_AF-P93034-F1
#
_entry.id   AF-P93034-F1
#
_cell.length_a   1.000
_cell.length_b   1.000
_cell.length_c   1.000
_cell.angle_alpha   90.00
_cell.angle_beta   90.00
_cell.angle_gamma   90.00
#
_symmetry.space_group_name_H-M   'P 1'
#
loop_
_entity.id
_entity.type
_entity.pdbx_description
1 polymer ?
#
loop_
_entity_poly.entity_id
_entity_poly.type
_entity_poly.pdbx_seq_one_letter_code
_entity_poly.pdbx_strand_id
1 'polypeptide(L)' 'AFLHHSCIPHIIHRDVKSSNVLLDQDFVARVSDFGMARLVSALDTHLSVSTLAGTPGYVPPEYYQSFRCTAEGV' A
#
# COMPACT_ATOMS: atom_id res chain seq x y z
N ALA A 1 4.77 -4.83 -7.14
CA ALA A 1 4.33 -5.54 -8.38
C ALA A 1 3.15 -6.48 -8.13
N PHE A 2 3.31 -7.62 -7.45
CA PHE A 2 2.26 -8.64 -7.28
C PHE A 2 0.92 -8.10 -6.78
N LEU A 3 0.91 -7.35 -5.67
CA LEU A 3 -0.31 -6.80 -5.06
C LEU A 3 -1.09 -5.86 -6.00
N HIS A 4 -0.38 -5.10 -6.84
CA HIS A 4 -0.96 -4.06 -7.69
C HIS A 4 -1.32 -4.56 -9.11
N HIS A 5 -0.83 -5.73 -9.52
CA HIS A 5 -0.98 -6.19 -10.92
C HIS A 5 -1.49 -7.63 -11.04
N SER A 6 -1.24 -8.48 -10.03
CA SER A 6 -1.57 -9.90 -10.08
C SER A 6 -2.79 -10.27 -9.23
N CYS A 7 -3.14 -9.47 -8.23
CA CYS A 7 -4.35 -9.65 -7.42
C CYS A 7 -5.55 -8.97 -8.11
N ILE A 8 -6.71 -9.63 -8.15
CA ILE A 8 -7.98 -9.04 -8.63
C ILE A 8 -9.05 -9.29 -7.56
N PRO A 9 -9.61 -8.24 -6.91
CA PRO A 9 -9.23 -6.82 -7.03
C PRO A 9 -7.79 -6.54 -6.57
N HIS A 10 -7.18 -5.46 -7.06
CA HIS A 10 -5.83 -5.06 -6.66
C HIS A 10 -5.79 -4.70 -5.17
N ILE A 11 -4.63 -4.86 -4.55
CA ILE A 11 -4.43 -4.61 -3.11
C ILE A 11 -3.46 -3.44 -2.93
N ILE A 12 -3.91 -2.34 -2.32
CA ILE A 12 -3.04 -1.24 -1.90
C ILE A 12 -2.68 -1.45 -0.41
N HIS A 13 -1.40 -1.57 -0.09
CA HIS A 13 -0.94 -1.86 1.28
C HIS A 13 -1.13 -0.68 2.26
N ARG A 14 -0.89 0.56 1.78
CA ARG A 14 -1.01 1.82 2.52
C ARG A 14 -0.07 2.05 3.72
N ASP A 15 0.86 1.13 4.00
CA ASP A 15 1.85 1.30 5.09
C ASP A 15 3.14 0.54 4.79
N VAL A 16 3.71 0.80 3.61
CA VAL A 16 5.02 0.23 3.23
C VAL A 16 6.10 1.04 3.92
N LYS A 17 6.90 0.34 4.74
CA LYS A 17 8.03 0.89 5.50
C LYS A 17 9.03 -0.22 5.81
N SER A 18 10.26 0.15 6.16
CA SER A 18 11.33 -0.82 6.43
C SER A 18 10.98 -1.84 7.51
N SER A 19 10.27 -1.43 8.57
CA SER A 19 9.83 -2.34 9.64
C SER A 19 8.77 -3.36 9.19
N ASN A 20 8.11 -3.13 8.06
CA ASN A 20 7.09 -4.01 7.49
C ASN A 20 7.66 -4.93 6.39
N VAL A 21 8.96 -4.83 6.11
CA VAL A 21 9.69 -5.76 5.24
C VAL A 21 10.48 -6.71 6.13
N LEU A 22 9.95 -7.92 6.30
CA LEU A 22 10.59 -8.96 7.10
C LEU A 22 11.62 -9.72 6.24
N LEU A 23 12.66 -10.24 6.89
CA LEU A 23 13.63 -11.13 6.27
C LEU A 23 13.44 -12.53 6.84
N ASP A 24 13.33 -13.54 5.96
CA ASP A 24 13.35 -14.93 6.39
C ASP A 24 14.79 -15.46 6.58
N GLN A 25 14.93 -16.76 6.83
CA GLN A 25 16.22 -17.40 7.13
C GLN A 25 17.23 -17.31 5.98
N ASP A 26 16.73 -17.14 4.75
CA ASP A 26 17.55 -17.00 3.54
C ASP A 26 17.75 -15.52 3.16
N PHE A 27 17.44 -14.59 4.07
CA PHE A 27 17.45 -13.14 3.84
C PHE A 27 16.54 -12.69 2.69
N VAL A 28 15.48 -13.45 2.39
CA VAL A 28 14.50 -13.06 1.38
C VAL A 28 13.49 -12.09 2.00
N ALA A 29 13.31 -10.95 1.36
CA ALA A 29 12.37 -9.92 1.78
C ALA A 29 10.91 -10.33 1.55
N ARG A 30 10.09 -10.20 2.60
CA ARG A 30 8.65 -10.46 2.58
C ARG A 30 7.89 -9.29 3.17
N VAL A 31 6.90 -8.79 2.44
CA VAL A 31 6.01 -7.72 2.90
C VAL A 31 5.06 -8.28 3.96
N SER A 32 4.87 -7.52 5.05
CA SER A 32 4.04 -7.87 6.20
C SER A 32 3.16 -6.69 6.63
N ASP A 33 2.25 -6.93 7.57
CA ASP A 33 1.34 -5.92 8.16
C ASP A 33 0.35 -5.26 7.19
N PHE A 34 -0.60 -6.08 6.73
CA PHE A 34 -1.70 -5.64 5.86
C PHE A 34 -2.87 -5.01 6.64
N GLY A 35 -2.68 -4.61 7.91
CA GLY A 35 -3.78 -4.06 8.74
C GLY A 35 -4.40 -2.79 8.15
N MET A 36 -3.61 -2.02 7.40
CA MET A 36 -4.08 -0.84 6.68
C MET A 36 -4.45 -1.13 5.23
N ALA A 37 -4.30 -2.34 4.70
CA ALA A 37 -4.49 -2.60 3.29
C ALA A 37 -5.95 -2.40 2.82
N ARG A 38 -6.14 -2.08 1.53
CA ARG A 38 -7.45 -1.90 0.90
C ARG A 38 -7.50 -2.55 -0.47
N LEU A 39 -8.69 -3.04 -0.82
CA LEU A 39 -8.98 -3.53 -2.16
C LEU A 39 -9.39 -2.37 -3.07
N VAL A 40 -8.91 -2.37 -4.30
CA VAL A 40 -9.28 -1.41 -5.35
C VAL A 40 -9.63 -2.18 -6.62
N SER A 41 -10.69 -1.76 -7.32
CA SER A 41 -11.05 -2.35 -8.59
C SER A 41 -9.88 -2.24 -9.56
N ALA A 42 -9.65 -3.27 -10.38
CA ALA A 42 -8.63 -3.20 -11.44
C ALA A 42 -8.96 -2.15 -12.52
N LEU A 43 -10.21 -1.67 -12.56
CA LEU A 43 -10.65 -0.60 -13.46
C LEU A 43 -10.46 0.81 -12.86
N ASP A 44 -10.18 0.91 -11.55
CA ASP A 44 -10.05 2.19 -10.87
C ASP A 44 -8.56 2.58 -10.76
N THR A 45 -8.27 3.85 -11.04
CA THR A 45 -6.90 4.40 -10.92
C THR A 45 -6.55 4.82 -9.50
N HIS A 46 -7.56 5.01 -8.65
CA HIS A 46 -7.40 5.48 -7.28
C HIS A 46 -8.53 4.97 -6.39
N LEU A 47 -8.24 4.87 -5.09
CA LEU A 47 -9.24 4.61 -4.07
C LEU A 47 -9.41 5.85 -3.19
N SER A 48 -10.63 6.38 -3.14
CA SER A 48 -10.99 7.40 -2.16
C SER A 48 -11.14 6.76 -0.78
N VAL A 49 -10.40 7.25 0.22
CA VAL A 49 -10.40 6.69 1.57
C VAL A 49 -11.01 7.68 2.56
N SER A 50 -11.74 7.18 3.55
CA SER A 50 -12.34 8.00 4.61
C SER A 50 -11.35 8.38 5.71
N THR A 51 -10.20 7.69 5.79
CA THR A 51 -9.17 7.93 6.79
C THR A 51 -7.78 7.91 6.16
N LEU A 52 -6.96 8.89 6.54
CA LEU A 52 -5.53 8.88 6.25
C LEU A 52 -4.88 7.72 7.01
N ALA A 53 -4.12 6.89 6.29
CA ALA A 53 -3.37 5.78 6.86
C ALA A 53 -1.93 5.82 6.35
N GLY A 54 -1.01 5.31 7.16
CA GLY A 54 0.41 5.23 6.85
C GLY A 54 1.28 5.87 7.94
N THR A 55 2.57 5.63 7.85
CA THR A 55 3.56 6.10 8.84
C THR A 55 4.18 7.43 8.42
N PRO A 56 4.29 8.45 9.30
CA PRO A 56 4.95 9.71 8.98
C PRO A 56 6.34 9.52 8.37
N GLY A 57 6.63 10.24 7.29
CA GLY A 57 7.86 10.08 6.50
C GLY A 57 7.77 9.04 5.37
N TYR A 58 6.75 8.19 5.36
CA TYR A 58 6.46 7.22 4.28
C TYR A 58 5.17 7.53 3.53
N VAL A 59 4.33 8.41 4.08
CA VAL A 59 3.07 8.82 3.45
C VAL A 59 3.34 9.75 2.26
N PRO A 60 2.81 9.43 1.06
CA PRO A 60 2.94 10.30 -0.11
C PRO A 60 2.27 11.67 0.10
N PRO A 61 2.85 12.77 -0.43
CA PRO A 61 2.34 14.14 -0.20
C PRO A 61 0.91 14.35 -0.72
N GLU A 62 0.54 13.72 -1.84
CA GLU A 62 -0.80 13.75 -2.42
C GLU A 62 -1.86 13.15 -1.50
N TYR A 63 -1.45 12.28 -0.56
CA TYR A 63 -2.37 11.60 0.33
C TYR A 63 -2.92 12.56 1.40
N TYR A 64 -2.12 13.56 1.79
CA TYR A 64 -2.54 14.64 2.69
C TYR A 64 -3.50 15.65 2.05
N GLN A 65 -3.54 15.71 0.71
CA GLN A 65 -4.30 16.73 -0.02
C GLN A 65 -5.65 16.22 -0.52
N SER A 66 -5.72 14.94 -0.90
CA SER A 66 -6.83 14.42 -1.69
C SER A 66 -7.59 13.27 -1.05
N PHE A 67 -7.12 12.72 0.09
CA PHE A 67 -7.65 11.49 0.68
C PHE A 67 -7.78 10.35 -0.36
N ARG A 68 -6.85 10.29 -1.31
CA ARG A 68 -6.79 9.25 -2.36
C ARG A 68 -5.47 8.50 -2.30
N CYS A 69 -5.54 7.16 -2.27
CA CYS A 69 -4.35 6.33 -2.50
C CYS A 69 -4.39 5.74 -3.90
N THR A 70 -3.22 5.63 -4.49
CA THR A 70 -2.97 4.96 -5.76
C THR A 70 -1.94 3.87 -5.57
N ALA A 71 -1.81 3.00 -6.57
CA ALA A 71 -0.75 2.01 -6.66
C ALA A 71 0.62 2.63 -7.07
N GLU A 72 0.65 3.90 -7.49
CA GLU A 72 1.84 4.56 -8.04
C GLU A 72 2.71 5.27 -6.98
N GLY A 73 2.17 5.51 -5.78
CA GLY A 73 2.88 6.17 -4.67
C GLY A 73 3.46 5.22 -3.62
N VAL A 74 3.54 3.91 -3.89
CA VAL A 74 4.04 2.87 -2.97
C VAL A 74 5.16 2.06 -3.60
#